data_AF-A0A5C6CM09-F1
#
_entry.id   AF-A0A5C6CM09-F1
#
_cell.length_a   1.000
_cell.length_b   1.000
_cell.length_c   1.000
_cell.angle_alpha   90.00
_cell.angle_beta   90.00
_cell.angle_gamma   90.00
#
_symmetry.space_group_name_H-M   'P 1'
#
loop_
_entity.id
_entity.type
_entity.pdbx_description
1 polymer ?
#
loop_
_entity_poly.entity_id
_entity_poly.type
_entity_poly.pdbx_seq_one_letter_code
_entity_poly.pdbx_strand_id
1 'polypeptide(L)'
;MLKSFLKLLSRTPEHPVPVDPRSPENALLAAYLNQTQRKPGRTQTSKPQMIAAHPVPQASHRERLLSMRLEHTKLCSESRAARFREFGIDTAGDLVTADLRKLVEKFPSPRKAVRVIKRYRQAIRLSAKVPGMMPYDALLLISIHRRSVRGLAMETPMTLYRDLQRYAESTPGRKLLRGRRLPSVKRIRRWITASASELRDSRTIYANAA
;
A
#
# COMPACT_ATOMS: atom_id res chain seq x y z
N MET A 1 -48.36 -36.49 -13.93
CA MET A 1 -48.74 -35.82 -12.66
C MET A 1 -47.54 -35.05 -12.13
N LEU A 2 -47.50 -33.74 -12.40
CA LEU A 2 -46.36 -32.84 -12.14
C LEU A 2 -46.79 -31.86 -11.03
N LYS A 3 -46.50 -32.18 -9.76
CA LYS A 3 -46.71 -31.27 -8.62
C LYS A 3 -45.68 -31.54 -7.52
N SER A 4 -44.42 -31.19 -7.76
CA SER A 4 -43.46 -30.99 -6.66
C SER A 4 -42.28 -30.13 -7.12
N PHE A 5 -42.59 -28.93 -7.59
CA PHE A 5 -41.65 -27.82 -7.63
C PHE A 5 -42.24 -26.74 -6.72
N LEU A 6 -41.39 -26.07 -5.93
CA LEU A 6 -41.66 -24.86 -5.13
C LEU A 6 -42.32 -25.06 -3.75
N LYS A 7 -41.57 -25.60 -2.78
CA LYS A 7 -41.82 -25.39 -1.34
C LYS A 7 -40.57 -25.00 -0.54
N LEU A 8 -39.54 -24.44 -1.19
CA LEU A 8 -38.29 -24.02 -0.54
C LEU A 8 -37.98 -22.51 -0.59
N LEU A 9 -38.90 -21.66 -1.10
CA LEU A 9 -38.67 -20.22 -1.24
C LEU A 9 -39.74 -19.34 -0.54
N SER A 10 -40.23 -19.75 0.62
CA SER A 10 -41.04 -18.88 1.49
C SER A 10 -40.51 -18.91 2.92
N ARG A 11 -39.35 -18.28 3.15
CA ARG A 11 -38.95 -17.79 4.46
C ARG A 11 -39.25 -16.30 4.51
N THR A 12 -40.46 -15.95 4.92
CA THR A 12 -40.71 -14.62 5.48
C THR A 12 -39.85 -14.49 6.75
N PRO A 13 -39.11 -13.40 6.96
CA PRO A 13 -38.41 -13.19 8.22
C PRO A 13 -39.48 -12.99 9.30
N GLU A 14 -39.65 -13.98 10.18
CA GLU A 14 -40.46 -13.80 11.37
C GLU A 14 -39.78 -12.77 12.27
N HIS A 15 -40.55 -11.77 12.69
CA HIS A 15 -40.10 -10.83 13.71
C HIS A 15 -39.88 -11.59 15.03
N PRO A 16 -38.80 -11.31 15.79
CA PRO A 16 -38.56 -11.99 17.05
C PRO A 16 -39.72 -11.75 18.00
N VAL A 17 -40.32 -12.85 18.48
CA VAL A 17 -41.40 -12.82 19.47
C VAL A 17 -40.87 -12.12 20.74
N PRO A 18 -41.52 -11.05 21.23
CA PRO A 18 -41.08 -10.39 22.45
C PRO A 18 -41.27 -11.34 23.63
N VAL A 19 -40.17 -11.65 24.31
CA VAL A 19 -40.17 -12.50 25.51
C VAL A 19 -40.63 -11.65 26.69
N ASP A 20 -41.79 -11.98 27.26
CA ASP A 20 -42.30 -11.32 28.45
C ASP A 20 -41.54 -11.80 29.70
N PRO A 21 -40.77 -10.94 30.39
CA PRO A 21 -39.92 -11.34 31.50
C PRO A 21 -40.69 -11.70 32.78
N ARG A 22 -42.02 -11.53 32.80
CA ARG A 22 -42.88 -11.85 33.95
C ARG A 22 -43.64 -13.17 33.82
N SER A 23 -43.48 -13.88 32.71
CA SER A 23 -44.04 -15.22 32.54
C SER A 23 -43.27 -16.24 33.40
N PRO A 24 -43.95 -17.09 34.19
CA PRO A 24 -43.30 -18.08 35.06
C PRO A 24 -42.47 -19.11 34.28
N GLU A 25 -42.82 -19.37 33.02
CA GLU A 25 -42.10 -20.31 32.14
C GLU A 25 -40.76 -19.74 31.64
N ASN A 26 -40.63 -18.41 31.57
CA ASN A 26 -39.43 -17.72 31.08
C ASN A 26 -38.50 -17.24 32.21
N ALA A 27 -38.89 -17.42 33.46
CA ALA A 27 -38.15 -16.96 34.63
C ALA A 27 -36.75 -17.58 34.73
N LEU A 28 -36.60 -18.85 34.35
CA LEU A 28 -35.31 -19.55 34.35
C LEU A 28 -34.37 -19.03 33.25
N LEU A 29 -34.91 -18.72 32.06
CA LEU A 29 -34.13 -18.19 30.95
C LEU A 29 -33.64 -16.75 31.24
N ALA A 30 -34.50 -15.92 31.85
CA ALA A 30 -34.14 -14.56 32.28
C ALA A 30 -33.09 -14.56 33.41
N ALA A 31 -33.18 -15.50 34.36
CA ALA A 31 -32.18 -15.67 35.41
C ALA A 31 -30.81 -16.09 34.85
N TYR A 32 -30.80 -16.96 33.84
CA TYR A 32 -29.57 -17.41 33.18
C TYR A 32 -28.87 -16.28 32.39
N LEU A 33 -29.63 -15.47 31.65
CA LEU A 33 -29.09 -14.32 30.93
C LEU A 33 -28.50 -13.26 31.88
N ASN A 34 -29.18 -13.00 33.01
CA ASN A 34 -28.69 -12.06 34.02
C ASN A 34 -27.44 -12.57 34.78
N GLN A 35 -27.23 -13.89 34.86
CA GLN A 35 -26.00 -14.45 35.44
C GLN A 35 -24.75 -14.08 34.62
N THR A 36 -24.86 -14.02 33.29
CA THR A 36 -23.74 -13.68 32.40
C THR A 36 -23.36 -12.19 32.41
N GLN A 37 -24.20 -11.31 32.96
CA GLN A 37 -23.91 -9.87 33.09
C GLN A 37 -23.32 -9.48 34.45
N ARG A 38 -23.12 -10.43 35.37
CA ARG A 38 -22.39 -10.18 36.62
C ARG A 38 -20.89 -10.04 36.32
N LYS A 39 -20.44 -8.80 36.11
CA LYS A 39 -19.02 -8.43 36.12
C LYS A 39 -18.37 -9.02 37.38
N PRO A 40 -17.30 -9.83 37.26
CA PRO A 40 -16.58 -10.28 38.44
C PRO A 40 -15.99 -9.07 39.15
N GLY A 41 -16.14 -9.06 40.48
CA GLY A 41 -15.60 -8.04 41.35
C GLY A 41 -14.11 -7.83 41.08
N ARG A 42 -13.72 -6.56 40.99
CA ARG A 42 -12.36 -6.08 40.77
C ARG A 42 -11.53 -6.35 42.02
N THR A 43 -11.01 -7.57 42.16
CA THR A 43 -9.80 -7.81 42.96
C THR A 43 -8.65 -7.07 42.29
N GLN A 44 -7.98 -6.21 43.04
CA GLN A 44 -6.77 -5.53 42.61
C GLN A 44 -5.63 -6.54 42.54
N THR A 45 -5.60 -7.34 41.48
CA THR A 45 -4.39 -8.03 41.08
C THR A 45 -3.48 -6.98 40.47
N SER A 46 -2.36 -6.71 41.14
CA SER A 46 -1.24 -5.95 40.59
C SER A 46 -0.92 -6.53 39.22
N LYS A 47 -1.24 -5.79 38.15
CA LYS A 47 -0.80 -6.14 36.80
C LYS A 47 0.72 -6.32 36.88
N PRO A 48 1.31 -7.44 36.41
CA PRO A 48 2.71 -7.39 36.05
C PRO A 48 2.84 -6.20 35.11
N GLN A 49 3.71 -5.24 35.46
CA GLN A 49 4.09 -4.17 34.56
C GLN A 49 4.57 -4.85 33.28
N MET A 50 3.68 -4.96 32.29
CA MET A 50 4.11 -5.07 30.91
C MET A 50 4.92 -3.80 30.73
N ILE A 51 6.26 -3.96 30.74
CA ILE A 51 7.19 -2.95 30.28
C ILE A 51 6.54 -2.44 29.00
N ALA A 52 6.07 -1.19 29.03
CA ALA A 52 5.44 -0.57 27.89
C ALA A 52 6.38 -0.85 26.74
N ALA A 53 5.94 -1.69 25.80
CA ALA A 53 6.77 -2.03 24.65
C ALA A 53 7.21 -0.68 24.11
N HIS A 54 8.52 -0.38 24.22
CA HIS A 54 9.05 0.86 23.70
C HIS A 54 8.46 0.99 22.31
N PRO A 55 7.79 2.10 21.96
CA PRO A 55 7.23 2.23 20.63
C PRO A 55 8.40 2.05 19.67
N VAL A 56 8.46 0.88 19.02
CA VAL A 56 9.46 0.63 17.99
C VAL A 56 9.22 1.77 17.01
N PRO A 57 10.20 2.66 16.79
CA PRO A 57 10.01 3.77 15.88
C PRO A 57 9.54 3.15 14.56
N GLN A 58 8.30 3.43 14.16
CA GLN A 58 7.82 2.95 12.88
C GLN A 58 8.72 3.61 11.85
N ALA A 59 9.62 2.82 11.26
CA ALA A 59 10.60 3.31 10.30
C ALA A 59 9.90 4.23 9.31
N SER A 60 10.51 5.40 9.06
CA SER A 60 9.91 6.38 8.17
C SER A 60 9.57 5.73 6.83
N HIS A 61 8.53 6.20 6.13
CA HIS A 61 8.14 5.62 4.83
C HIS A 61 9.36 5.44 3.90
N ARG A 62 10.25 6.43 3.92
CA ARG A 62 11.51 6.45 3.20
C ARG A 62 12.44 5.32 3.62
N GLU A 63 12.73 5.18 4.91
CA GLU A 63 13.60 4.10 5.43
C GLU A 63 13.07 2.73 5.02
N ARG A 64 11.78 2.48 5.26
CA ARG A 64 11.12 1.21 4.88
C ARG A 64 11.22 0.92 3.39
N LEU A 65 11.12 1.95 2.55
CA LEU A 65 11.20 1.78 1.10
C LEU A 65 12.64 1.51 0.65
N LEU A 66 13.63 2.19 1.22
CA LEU A 66 15.03 2.01 0.86
C LEU A 66 15.58 0.67 1.36
N SER A 67 15.15 0.18 2.52
CA SER A 67 15.52 -1.15 3.01
C SER A 67 14.79 -2.30 2.31
N MET A 68 13.79 -2.00 1.48
CA MET A 68 13.01 -3.02 0.77
C MET A 68 13.85 -3.76 -0.26
N ARG A 69 13.80 -5.10 -0.23
CA ARG A 69 14.39 -5.99 -1.24
C ARG A 69 13.83 -5.70 -2.63
N LEU A 70 14.68 -5.71 -3.66
CA LEU A 70 14.30 -5.37 -5.03
C LEU A 70 13.14 -6.23 -5.57
N GLU A 71 13.06 -7.50 -5.18
CA GLU A 71 11.98 -8.42 -5.55
C GLU A 71 10.60 -8.00 -5.02
N HIS A 72 10.54 -7.29 -3.88
CA HIS A 72 9.30 -6.79 -3.29
C HIS A 72 8.89 -5.42 -3.84
N THR A 73 9.84 -4.64 -4.37
CA THR A 73 9.53 -3.36 -5.02
C THR A 73 8.69 -3.50 -6.29
N LYS A 74 8.71 -4.71 -6.88
CA LYS A 74 8.15 -5.06 -8.19
C LYS A 74 8.58 -4.13 -9.33
N LEU A 75 9.73 -3.47 -9.19
CA LEU A 75 10.32 -2.55 -10.17
C LEU A 75 10.91 -3.29 -11.38
N CYS A 76 11.37 -4.52 -11.15
CA CYS A 76 11.93 -5.40 -12.15
C CYS A 76 11.40 -6.84 -12.00
N SER A 77 11.70 -7.70 -12.98
CA SER A 77 11.41 -9.13 -12.90
C SER A 77 12.28 -9.83 -11.86
N GLU A 78 11.82 -10.96 -11.35
CA GLU A 78 12.56 -11.78 -10.38
C GLU A 78 13.94 -12.17 -10.89
N SER A 79 14.06 -12.63 -12.15
CA SER A 79 15.36 -12.94 -12.75
C SER A 79 16.30 -11.72 -12.84
N ARG A 80 15.74 -10.50 -12.94
CA ARG A 80 16.56 -9.27 -12.94
C ARG A 80 16.96 -8.88 -11.52
N ALA A 81 16.08 -9.09 -10.54
CA ALA A 81 16.40 -8.91 -9.13
C ALA A 81 17.50 -9.89 -8.68
N ALA A 82 17.43 -11.16 -9.09
CA ALA A 82 18.48 -12.16 -8.85
C ALA A 82 19.84 -11.70 -9.42
N ARG A 83 19.86 -11.21 -10.68
CA ARG A 83 21.08 -10.67 -11.29
C ARG A 83 21.63 -9.44 -10.55
N PHE A 84 20.76 -8.57 -10.02
CA PHE A 84 21.23 -7.46 -9.19
C PHE A 84 21.89 -7.96 -7.89
N ARG A 85 21.34 -9.02 -7.28
CA ARG A 85 21.90 -9.65 -6.09
C ARG A 85 23.28 -10.25 -6.34
N GLU A 86 23.49 -10.90 -7.48
CA GLU A 86 24.81 -11.38 -7.93
C GLU A 86 25.84 -10.24 -8.02
N PHE A 87 25.38 -9.00 -8.25
CA PHE A 87 26.25 -7.82 -8.31
C PHE A 87 26.41 -7.10 -6.97
N GLY A 88 25.87 -7.65 -5.87
CA GLY A 88 25.90 -7.06 -4.54
C GLY A 88 24.81 -6.01 -4.28
N ILE A 89 23.73 -6.02 -5.07
CA ILE A 89 22.61 -5.08 -4.92
C ILE A 89 21.35 -5.86 -4.55
N ASP A 90 20.93 -5.75 -3.29
CA ASP A 90 19.77 -6.51 -2.79
C ASP A 90 18.57 -5.61 -2.48
N THR A 91 18.81 -4.39 -1.99
CA THR A 91 17.77 -3.43 -1.61
C THR A 91 17.57 -2.30 -2.63
N ALA A 92 16.45 -1.60 -2.52
CA ALA A 92 16.18 -0.38 -3.28
C ALA A 92 17.20 0.73 -2.96
N GLY A 93 17.64 0.82 -1.71
CA GLY A 93 18.69 1.72 -1.25
C GLY A 93 20.01 1.45 -1.95
N ASP A 94 20.44 0.19 -2.00
CA ASP A 94 21.67 -0.23 -2.67
C ASP A 94 21.65 0.18 -4.16
N LEU A 95 20.52 -0.03 -4.83
CA LEU A 95 20.39 0.36 -6.24
C LEU A 95 20.46 1.88 -6.44
N VAL A 96 19.99 2.65 -5.46
CA VAL A 96 20.04 4.12 -5.48
C VAL A 96 21.43 4.66 -5.17
N THR A 97 22.25 3.96 -4.39
CA THR A 97 23.60 4.41 -3.99
C THR A 97 24.71 3.83 -4.88
N ALA A 98 24.50 2.67 -5.50
CA ALA A 98 25.48 2.00 -6.34
C ALA A 98 26.08 2.89 -7.44
N ASP A 99 27.36 2.67 -7.71
CA ASP A 99 28.06 3.29 -8.84
C ASP A 99 27.46 2.82 -10.15
N LEU A 100 26.83 3.74 -10.88
CA LEU A 100 26.14 3.44 -12.12
C LEU A 100 27.10 2.94 -13.21
N ARG A 101 28.33 3.47 -13.27
CA ARG A 101 29.28 3.12 -14.33
C ARG A 101 29.70 1.65 -14.16
N LYS A 102 30.21 1.31 -12.98
CA LYS A 102 30.62 -0.06 -12.62
C LYS A 102 29.48 -1.07 -12.71
N LEU A 103 28.28 -0.69 -12.28
CA LEU A 103 27.13 -1.60 -12.32
C LEU A 103 26.72 -1.94 -13.75
N VAL A 104 26.74 -0.97 -14.65
CA VAL A 104 26.26 -1.12 -16.02
C VAL A 104 27.22 -1.96 -16.87
N GLU A 105 28.52 -1.89 -16.60
CA GLU A 105 29.55 -2.70 -17.27
C GLU A 105 29.31 -4.21 -17.10
N LYS A 106 28.66 -4.61 -16.00
CA LYS A 106 28.28 -6.01 -15.75
C LYS A 106 27.12 -6.51 -16.62
N PHE A 107 26.48 -5.65 -17.41
CA PHE A 107 25.36 -6.04 -18.27
C PHE A 107 25.80 -6.25 -19.73
N PRO A 108 25.23 -7.23 -20.46
CA PRO A 108 25.57 -7.48 -21.87
C PRO A 108 25.35 -6.28 -22.81
N SER A 109 24.44 -5.38 -22.44
CA SER A 109 24.19 -4.15 -23.20
C SER A 109 24.26 -2.93 -22.27
N PRO A 110 25.46 -2.35 -22.08
CA PRO A 110 25.68 -1.23 -21.19
C PRO A 110 24.75 -0.04 -21.49
N ARG A 111 24.66 0.39 -22.76
CA ARG A 111 23.83 1.54 -23.17
C ARG A 111 22.35 1.37 -22.80
N LYS A 112 21.80 0.16 -22.95
CA LYS A 112 20.41 -0.14 -22.55
C LYS A 112 20.27 -0.19 -21.03
N ALA A 113 21.24 -0.81 -20.34
CA ALA A 113 21.26 -0.91 -18.88
C ALA A 113 21.31 0.46 -18.20
N VAL A 114 22.14 1.41 -18.67
CA VAL A 114 22.17 2.80 -18.15
C VAL A 114 20.76 3.40 -18.13
N ARG A 115 20.05 3.31 -19.26
CA ARG A 115 18.73 3.93 -19.41
C ARG A 115 17.70 3.33 -18.46
N VAL A 116 17.72 2.00 -18.32
CA VAL A 116 16.80 1.26 -17.43
C VAL A 116 17.10 1.56 -15.97
N ILE A 117 18.37 1.47 -15.55
CA ILE A 117 18.78 1.66 -14.15
C ILE A 117 18.56 3.12 -13.72
N LYS A 118 18.82 4.12 -14.58
CA LYS A 118 18.47 5.52 -14.30
C LYS A 118 16.98 5.68 -14.02
N ARG A 119 16.13 5.03 -14.82
CA ARG A 119 14.66 5.05 -14.63
C ARG A 119 14.26 4.39 -13.30
N TYR A 120 14.89 3.28 -12.95
CA TYR A 120 14.67 2.60 -11.67
C TYR A 120 15.07 3.46 -10.47
N ARG A 121 16.27 4.06 -10.49
CA ARG A 121 16.72 4.98 -9.43
C ARG A 121 15.79 6.19 -9.32
N GLN A 122 15.29 6.70 -10.44
CA GLN A 122 14.32 7.80 -10.42
C GLN A 122 12.99 7.37 -9.79
N ALA A 123 12.49 6.17 -10.10
CA ALA A 123 11.27 5.64 -9.52
C ALA A 123 11.39 5.47 -8.00
N ILE A 124 12.50 4.88 -7.53
CA ILE A 124 12.77 4.69 -6.10
C ILE A 124 12.85 6.05 -5.39
N ARG A 125 13.56 7.03 -5.97
CA ARG A 125 13.69 8.38 -5.39
C ARG A 125 12.36 9.11 -5.31
N LEU A 126 11.51 8.99 -6.34
CA LEU A 126 10.18 9.59 -6.34
C LEU A 126 9.29 8.93 -5.28
N SER A 127 9.23 7.59 -5.25
CA SER A 127 8.42 6.88 -4.28
C SER A 127 8.87 7.15 -2.85
N ALA A 128 10.19 7.25 -2.60
CA ALA A 128 10.74 7.55 -1.27
C ALA A 128 10.34 8.94 -0.73
N LYS A 129 9.91 9.86 -1.60
CA LYS A 129 9.41 11.19 -1.23
C LYS A 129 7.89 11.28 -1.12
N VAL A 130 7.14 10.28 -1.60
CA VAL A 130 5.68 10.32 -1.64
C VAL A 130 5.12 9.16 -0.79
N PRO A 131 4.72 9.44 0.46
CA PRO A 131 4.17 8.43 1.36
C PRO A 131 3.09 7.54 0.71
N GLY A 132 3.25 6.22 0.85
CA GLY A 132 2.31 5.23 0.31
C GLY A 132 2.45 4.94 -1.19
N MET A 133 3.45 5.50 -1.86
CA MET A 133 3.82 5.15 -3.23
C MET A 133 4.82 3.98 -3.24
N MET A 134 4.62 3.00 -4.13
CA MET A 134 5.60 1.95 -4.38
C MET A 134 6.51 2.30 -5.56
N PRO A 135 7.74 1.76 -5.64
CA PRO A 135 8.64 2.03 -6.78
C PRO A 135 8.04 1.65 -8.14
N TYR A 136 7.26 0.57 -8.20
CA TYR A 136 6.52 0.20 -9.42
C TYR A 136 5.50 1.26 -9.84
N ASP A 137 4.76 1.84 -8.89
CA ASP A 137 3.79 2.89 -9.17
C ASP A 137 4.49 4.17 -9.68
N ALA A 138 5.61 4.55 -9.05
CA ALA A 138 6.44 5.65 -9.50
C ALA A 138 7.01 5.41 -10.92
N LEU A 139 7.34 4.17 -11.27
CA LEU A 139 7.81 3.80 -12.60
C LEU A 139 6.74 4.00 -13.68
N LEU A 140 5.47 3.73 -13.37
CA LEU A 140 4.34 4.05 -14.24
C LEU A 140 4.25 5.56 -14.47
N LEU A 141 4.30 6.36 -13.39
CA LEU A 141 4.25 7.83 -13.48
C LEU A 141 5.39 8.41 -14.32
N ILE A 142 6.62 7.92 -14.13
CA ILE A 142 7.78 8.34 -14.91
C ILE A 142 7.61 8.02 -16.40
N SER A 143 6.94 6.91 -16.71
CA SER A 143 6.70 6.47 -18.09
C SER A 143 5.69 7.34 -18.82
N ILE A 144 4.80 8.03 -18.09
CA ILE A 144 3.93 9.10 -18.60
C ILE A 144 4.47 10.50 -18.29
N HIS A 145 5.79 10.61 -18.14
CA HIS A 145 6.52 11.88 -17.96
C HIS A 145 6.24 12.64 -16.66
N ARG A 146 5.62 12.01 -15.65
CA ARG A 146 5.42 12.58 -14.31
C ARG A 146 6.54 12.14 -13.37
N ARG A 147 7.57 13.00 -13.30
CA ARG A 147 8.91 12.66 -12.80
C ARG A 147 9.33 13.35 -11.50
N SER A 148 8.52 14.30 -11.01
CA SER A 148 8.84 15.13 -9.85
C SER A 148 7.66 15.25 -8.92
N VAL A 149 7.95 15.45 -7.62
CA VAL A 149 6.94 15.71 -6.59
C VAL A 149 6.16 16.97 -6.91
N ARG A 150 6.85 18.03 -7.34
CA ARG A 150 6.24 19.30 -7.80
C ARG A 150 5.27 19.09 -8.95
N GLY A 151 5.69 18.37 -9.99
CA GLY A 151 4.82 18.09 -11.14
C GLY A 151 3.61 17.26 -10.74
N LEU A 152 3.80 16.24 -9.88
CA LEU A 152 2.70 15.40 -9.42
C LEU A 152 1.70 16.16 -8.53
N ALA A 153 2.14 17.11 -7.71
CA ALA A 153 1.26 17.91 -6.86
C ALA A 153 0.32 18.84 -7.64
N MET A 154 0.67 19.19 -8.88
CA MET A 154 -0.11 20.07 -9.76
C MET A 154 -1.10 19.30 -10.65
N GLU A 155 -1.06 17.97 -10.62
CA GLU A 155 -1.94 17.13 -11.44
C GLU A 155 -3.35 16.99 -10.85
N THR A 156 -4.32 16.70 -11.71
CA THR A 156 -5.64 16.26 -11.27
C THR A 156 -5.75 14.73 -11.30
N PRO A 157 -6.46 14.10 -10.35
CA PRO A 157 -6.55 12.64 -10.30
C PRO A 157 -7.12 12.00 -11.58
N MET A 158 -8.11 12.65 -12.20
CA MET A 158 -8.79 12.11 -13.39
C MET A 158 -7.93 12.25 -14.65
N THR A 159 -7.26 13.39 -14.84
CA THR A 159 -6.34 13.59 -15.98
C THR A 159 -5.20 12.57 -15.90
N LEU A 160 -4.60 12.41 -14.72
CA LEU A 160 -3.51 11.46 -14.52
C LEU A 160 -3.94 10.01 -14.72
N TYR A 161 -5.14 9.65 -14.27
CA TYR A 161 -5.69 8.30 -14.52
C TYR A 161 -5.93 8.05 -16.01
N ARG A 162 -6.47 9.01 -16.75
CA ARG A 162 -6.67 8.90 -18.21
C ARG A 162 -5.36 8.71 -18.95
N ASP A 163 -4.32 9.45 -18.56
CA ASP A 163 -2.98 9.30 -19.16
C ASP A 163 -2.39 7.92 -18.88
N LEU A 164 -2.61 7.37 -17.68
CA LEU A 164 -2.24 5.99 -17.35
C LEU A 164 -3.02 4.95 -18.16
N GLN A 165 -4.31 5.17 -18.43
CA GLN A 165 -5.11 4.29 -19.29
C GLN A 165 -4.58 4.28 -20.72
N ARG A 166 -4.36 5.46 -21.31
CA ARG A 166 -3.75 5.59 -22.65
C ARG A 166 -2.39 4.93 -22.72
N TYR A 167 -1.57 5.09 -21.68
CA TYR A 167 -0.28 4.43 -21.59
C TYR A 167 -0.43 2.91 -21.50
N ALA A 168 -1.37 2.40 -20.71
CA ALA A 168 -1.63 0.96 -20.58
C ALA A 168 -1.98 0.29 -21.92
N GLU A 169 -2.64 1.01 -22.81
CA GLU A 169 -3.00 0.54 -24.15
C GLU A 169 -1.79 0.48 -25.10
N SER A 170 -0.75 1.27 -24.86
CA SER A 170 0.47 1.31 -25.67
C SER A 170 1.33 0.04 -25.52
N THR A 171 2.09 -0.33 -26.55
CA THR A 171 3.05 -1.44 -26.53
C THR A 171 4.02 -1.39 -25.32
N PRO A 172 4.68 -0.26 -25.00
CA PRO A 172 5.54 -0.20 -23.82
C PRO A 172 4.75 -0.33 -22.50
N GLY A 173 3.52 0.20 -22.43
CA GLY A 173 2.69 0.10 -21.23
C GLY A 173 2.19 -1.32 -20.97
N ARG A 174 1.72 -2.05 -21.99
CA ARG A 174 1.36 -3.46 -21.88
C ARG A 174 2.54 -4.31 -21.36
N LYS A 175 3.75 -4.05 -21.89
CA LYS A 175 4.99 -4.72 -21.45
C LYS A 175 5.37 -4.39 -20.01
N LEU A 176 5.13 -3.16 -19.56
CA LEU A 176 5.42 -2.76 -18.18
C LEU A 176 4.38 -3.33 -17.19
N LEU A 177 3.10 -3.30 -17.56
CA LEU A 177 2.01 -3.78 -16.71
C LEU A 177 2.01 -5.29 -16.53
N ARG A 178 2.32 -6.07 -17.59
CA ARG A 178 2.32 -7.54 -17.53
C ARG A 178 1.01 -8.10 -16.93
N GLY A 179 -0.12 -7.56 -17.38
CA GLY A 179 -1.45 -7.95 -16.89
C GLY A 179 -1.86 -7.35 -15.53
N ARG A 180 -1.01 -6.55 -14.89
CA ARG A 180 -1.35 -5.87 -13.63
C ARG A 180 -2.37 -4.75 -13.85
N ARG A 181 -3.16 -4.51 -12.81
CA ARG A 181 -4.11 -3.39 -12.76
C ARG A 181 -3.40 -2.05 -12.58
N LEU A 182 -3.99 -1.01 -13.14
CA LEU A 182 -3.61 0.38 -12.88
C LEU A 182 -3.95 0.78 -11.44
N PRO A 183 -3.24 1.77 -10.87
CA PRO A 183 -3.61 2.33 -9.58
C PRO A 183 -4.98 3.01 -9.67
N SER A 184 -5.80 2.84 -8.63
CA SER A 184 -7.12 3.47 -8.57
C SER A 184 -7.04 4.99 -8.45
N VAL A 185 -8.09 5.69 -8.89
CA VAL A 185 -8.20 7.16 -8.75
C VAL A 185 -8.05 7.61 -7.29
N LYS A 186 -8.60 6.84 -6.34
CA LYS A 186 -8.44 7.09 -4.90
C LYS A 186 -6.96 7.07 -4.48
N ARG A 187 -6.19 6.12 -5.00
CA ARG A 187 -4.75 6.01 -4.70
C ARG A 187 -3.95 7.14 -5.34
N ILE A 188 -4.28 7.48 -6.58
CA ILE A 188 -3.68 8.63 -7.29
C ILE A 188 -3.93 9.94 -6.52
N ARG A 189 -5.17 10.17 -6.07
CA ARG A 189 -5.52 11.34 -5.25
C ARG A 189 -4.68 11.43 -3.97
N ARG A 190 -4.43 10.30 -3.31
CA ARG A 190 -3.57 10.25 -2.12
C ARG A 190 -2.14 10.67 -2.43
N TRP A 191 -1.56 10.21 -3.55
CA TRP A 191 -0.21 10.60 -3.95
C TRP A 191 -0.10 12.08 -4.30
N ILE A 192 -1.08 12.65 -5.01
CA ILE A 192 -1.13 14.08 -5.32
C ILE A 192 -1.19 14.91 -4.02
N THR A 193 -2.09 14.52 -3.10
CA THR A 193 -2.24 15.20 -1.81
C THR A 193 -0.97 15.12 -0.96
N ALA A 194 -0.36 13.94 -0.87
CA ALA A 194 0.90 13.73 -0.16
C ALA A 194 2.04 14.56 -0.78
N SER A 195 2.10 14.64 -2.11
CA SER A 195 3.10 15.45 -2.83
C SER A 195 2.91 16.95 -2.54
N ALA A 196 1.67 17.42 -2.45
CA ALA A 196 1.37 18.80 -2.10
C ALA A 196 1.78 19.14 -0.66
N SER A 197 1.57 18.22 0.30
CA SER A 197 2.07 18.40 1.67
C SER A 197 3.59 18.42 1.75
N GLU A 198 4.27 17.48 1.09
CA GLU A 198 5.74 17.41 1.05
C GLU A 198 6.38 18.74 0.56
N LEU A 199 5.76 19.39 -0.43
CA LEU A 199 6.23 20.69 -0.94
C LEU A 199 6.02 21.83 0.06
N ARG A 200 4.92 21.79 0.84
CA ARG A 200 4.68 22.76 1.91
C ARG A 200 5.70 22.60 3.01
N ASP A 201 5.93 21.38 3.47
CA ASP A 201 6.87 21.07 4.55
C ASP A 201 8.30 21.47 4.17
N SER A 202 8.71 21.13 2.94
CA SER A 202 10.00 21.57 2.40
C SER A 202 10.13 23.10 2.41
N ARG A 203 9.10 23.83 1.97
CA ARG A 203 9.13 25.31 1.93
C ARG A 203 9.24 25.91 3.32
N THR A 204 8.55 25.35 4.31
CA THR A 204 8.63 25.80 5.71
C THR A 204 10.03 25.60 6.29
N ILE A 205 10.67 24.45 6.02
CA ILE A 205 12.03 24.17 6.50
C ILE A 205 13.03 25.21 5.98
N TYR A 206 12.98 25.54 4.68
CA TYR A 206 13.89 26.53 4.10
C TYR A 206 13.55 27.97 4.51
N ALA A 207 12.28 28.28 4.77
CA ALA A 207 11.88 29.61 5.26
C ALA A 207 12.35 29.86 6.70
N ASN A 208 12.43 28.82 7.54
CA ASN A 208 12.88 28.93 8.93
C ASN A 208 14.42 28.84 9.07
N ALA A 209 15.13 28.45 8.00
CA ALA A 209 16.59 28.32 7.98
C ALA A 209 17.29 29.53 7.33
N ALA A 210 16.53 30.53 6.87
CA ALA A 210 17.00 31.78 6.27
C ALA A 210 16.77 32.94 7.24
#